data_AF-A0A844IM62-F1
#
_entry.id   AF-A0A844IM62-F1
#
_cell.length_a   1.000
_cell.length_b   1.000
_cell.length_c   1.000
_cell.angle_alpha   90.00
_cell.angle_beta   90.00
_cell.angle_gamma   90.00
#
_symmetry.space_group_name_H-M   'P 1'
#
loop_
_entity.id
_entity.type
_entity.pdbx_description
1 polymer ?
#
loop_
_entity_poly.entity_id
_entity_poly.type
_entity_poly.pdbx_seq_one_letter_code
_entity_poly.pdbx_strand_id
1 'polypeptide(L)' 'MAKRFLNFIARDIEKNPQHLQAISSDLVSRVQSLVAEVDLDLDAPLSDEDE' A
#
# COMPACT_ATOMS: atom_id res chain seq x y z
N MET A 1 -2.43 -9.55 -10.67
CA MET A 1 -2.06 -8.11 -10.77
C MET A 1 -1.10 -7.68 -9.66
N ALA A 2 -1.37 -8.01 -8.39
CA ALA A 2 -0.60 -7.58 -7.21
C ALA A 2 0.94 -7.71 -7.31
N LYS A 3 1.47 -8.85 -7.81
CA LYS A 3 2.93 -9.07 -7.91
C LYS A 3 3.65 -8.08 -8.84
N ARG A 4 3.00 -7.57 -9.89
CA ARG A 4 3.62 -6.59 -10.81
C ARG A 4 3.65 -5.20 -10.20
N PHE A 5 2.58 -4.84 -9.49
CA PHE A 5 2.50 -3.60 -8.73
C PHE A 5 3.55 -3.55 -7.59
N LEU A 6 3.66 -4.61 -6.79
CA LEU A 6 4.66 -4.68 -5.73
C LEU A 6 6.11 -4.64 -6.28
N ASN A 7 6.37 -5.30 -7.41
CA ASN A 7 7.68 -5.20 -8.08
C ASN A 7 7.96 -3.80 -8.63
N PHE A 8 6.93 -3.07 -9.07
CA PHE A 8 7.07 -1.68 -9.51
C PHE A 8 7.45 -0.78 -8.32
N ILE A 9 6.73 -0.89 -7.21
CA ILE A 9 7.03 -0.15 -5.98
C ILE A 9 8.43 -0.47 -5.46
N ALA A 10 8.82 -1.75 -5.42
CA ALA A 10 10.15 -2.16 -4.99
C ALA A 10 11.26 -1.51 -5.84
N ARG A 11 11.12 -1.53 -7.17
CA ARG A 11 12.07 -0.89 -8.08
C ARG A 11 12.11 0.63 -7.95
N ASP A 12 10.98 1.27 -7.66
CA ASP A 12 10.91 2.71 -7.47
C ASP A 12 11.61 3.14 -6.17
N ILE A 13 11.39 2.39 -5.08
CA ILE A 13 12.07 2.58 -3.79
C ILE A 13 13.59 2.44 -3.93
N GLU A 14 14.06 1.44 -4.68
CA GLU A 14 15.50 1.23 -4.93
C GLU A 14 16.13 2.38 -5.73
N LYS A 15 15.39 2.93 -6.70
CA LYS A 15 15.90 3.98 -7.60
C LYS A 15 15.78 5.39 -7.02
N ASN A 16 14.81 5.61 -6.13
CA ASN A 16 14.48 6.93 -5.59
C ASN A 16 14.45 6.94 -4.05
N PRO A 17 15.53 6.51 -3.35
CA PRO A 17 15.53 6.46 -1.89
C PRO A 17 15.39 7.84 -1.24
N GLN A 18 15.69 8.92 -1.96
CA GLN A 18 15.53 10.30 -1.50
C GLN A 18 14.07 10.72 -1.24
N HIS A 19 13.11 9.98 -1.79
CA HIS A 19 11.68 10.22 -1.55
C HIS A 19 11.15 9.44 -0.33
N LEU A 20 11.95 8.56 0.26
CA LEU A 20 11.57 7.81 1.46
C LEU A 20 11.65 8.73 2.68
N GLN A 21 10.53 8.87 3.36
CA GLN A 21 10.45 9.57 4.64
C GLN A 21 10.12 8.56 5.74
N ALA A 22 10.82 8.69 6.87
CA ALA A 22 10.51 7.90 8.05
C ALA A 22 9.10 8.27 8.54
N ILE A 23 8.23 7.27 8.64
CA ILE A 23 6.89 7.44 9.20
C ILE A 23 7.01 7.35 10.72
N SER A 24 6.36 8.26 11.45
CA SER A 24 6.32 8.21 12.91
C SER A 24 5.45 7.05 13.40
N SER A 25 5.80 6.47 14.55
CA SER A 25 5.01 5.41 15.17
C SER A 25 3.58 5.85 15.51
N ASP A 26 3.37 7.13 15.83
CA ASP A 26 2.05 7.72 16.04
C ASP A 26 1.18 7.67 14.77
N LEU A 27 1.76 8.05 13.63
CA LEU A 27 1.05 8.01 12.35
C LEU A 27 0.71 6.56 11.96
N VAL A 28 1.61 5.61 12.18
CA VAL A 28 1.33 4.18 11.97
C VAL A 28 0.16 3.72 12.84
N SER A 29 0.18 4.05 14.14
CA SER A 29 -0.89 3.66 15.07
C SER A 29 -2.25 4.25 14.67
N ARG A 30 -2.27 5.51 14.22
CA ARG A 30 -3.49 6.18 13.76
C ARG A 30 -4.03 5.56 12.47
N VAL A 31 -3.15 5.28 11.50
CA VAL A 31 -3.54 4.61 10.25
C VAL A 31 -4.09 3.22 10.55
N GLN A 32 -3.40 2.43 11.38
CA GLN A 32 -3.86 1.10 11.78
C GLN A 32 -5.24 1.14 12.44
N SER A 33 -5.45 2.08 13.37
CA SER A 33 -6.77 2.25 14.00
C SER A 33 -7.87 2.65 13.02
N LEU A 34 -7.53 3.39 11.96
CA LEU A 34 -8.48 3.87 10.95
C LEU A 34 -8.86 2.76 9.94
N VAL A 35 -7.91 1.90 9.59
CA VAL A 35 -8.11 0.83 8.59
C VAL A 35 -8.45 -0.54 9.21
N ALA A 36 -8.44 -0.65 10.54
CA ALA A 36 -8.66 -1.92 11.25
C ALA A 36 -10.00 -2.60 10.93
N GLU A 37 -11.02 -1.84 10.54
CA GLU A 37 -12.35 -2.36 10.18
C GLU A 37 -12.54 -2.52 8.67
N VAL A 38 -11.51 -2.24 7.86
CA VAL A 38 -11.57 -2.39 6.40
C VAL A 38 -11.13 -3.81 6.04
N ASP A 39 -12.08 -4.64 5.67
CA ASP A 39 -11.80 -5.95 5.07
C ASP A 39 -11.30 -5.74 3.63
N LEU A 40 -9.97 -5.72 3.47
CA LEU A 40 -9.30 -5.46 2.19
C LEU A 40 -8.70 -6.75 1.65
N ASP A 41 -9.39 -7.37 0.69
CA ASP A 41 -8.86 -8.49 -0.08
C ASP A 41 -8.19 -7.98 -1.37
N LEU A 42 -6.85 -7.92 -1.36
CA LEU A 42 -6.05 -7.51 -2.53
C LEU A 42 -5.90 -8.61 -3.60
N ASP A 43 -6.34 -9.84 -3.29
CA ASP A 43 -6.34 -10.97 -4.20
C ASP A 43 -7.73 -11.21 -4.82
N ALA A 44 -8.77 -10.52 -4.33
CA ALA A 44 -10.08 -10.49 -4.96
C ALA A 44 -9.98 -9.93 -6.39
N PRO A 45 -10.74 -10.48 -7.34
CA PRO A 45 -10.87 -9.87 -8.67
C PRO A 45 -11.47 -8.47 -8.53
N LEU A 46 -10.99 -7.52 -9.33
CA LEU A 46 -11.61 -6.19 -9.43
C LEU A 46 -13.07 -6.38 -9.83
N SER A 47 -13.98 -5.66 -9.16
CA SER A 47 -15.38 -5.69 -9.52
C SER A 47 -15.55 -5.08 -10.92
N ASP A 48 -16.49 -5.60 -11.70
CA ASP A 48 -16.80 -5.05 -13.02
C ASP A 48 -17.40 -3.61 -12.94
N GLU A 49 -17.69 -3.12 -11.74
CA GLU A 49 -18.26 -1.78 -11.49
C GLU A 49 -17.20 -0.69 -11.21
N ASP A 50 -15.90 -1.03 -11.09
CA ASP A 50 -14.81 -0.09 -10.79
C ASP A 50 -13.97 0.31 -12.03
N GLU A 51 -14.53 0.22 -13.24
CA GLU A 51 -13.92 0.75 -14.49
C GLU A 51 -14.15 2.26 -14.72
#